data_AF-A0A948X3T8-F1
#
_entry.id   AF-A0A948X3T8-F1
#
_cell.length_a   1.000
_cell.length_b   1.000
_cell.length_c   1.000
_cell.angle_alpha   90.00
_cell.angle_beta   90.00
_cell.angle_gamma   90.00
#
_symmetry.space_group_name_H-M   'P 1'
#
loop_
_entity.id
_entity.type
_entity.pdbx_description
1 polymer ?
#
loop_
_entity_poly.entity_id
_entity_poly.type
_entity_poly.pdbx_seq_one_letter_code
_entity_poly.pdbx_strand_id
1 'polypeptide(L)'
;MITTKFRAARALLAGASALFFLTSCTQEQQNKISRDIQNWTGTNGVLEVYAGDKVVRRFLKIDKLSTGMGTDDNKPRPYRYGYGVLDENLNFVADPGEKKVYFEISDYGSNYLFFESPR
;
A
#
# COMPACT_ATOMS: atom_id res chain seq x y z
N MET A 1 20.25 -48.95 20.11
CA MET A 1 20.96 -48.46 18.90
C MET A 1 20.02 -48.16 17.72
N ILE A 2 18.93 -48.91 17.53
CA ILE A 2 17.95 -48.70 16.42
C ILE A 2 17.06 -47.47 16.66
N THR A 3 16.59 -47.24 17.89
CA THR A 3 15.73 -46.10 18.26
C THR A 3 16.38 -44.72 18.08
N THR A 4 17.69 -44.62 18.28
CA THR A 4 18.46 -43.38 18.07
C THR A 4 18.58 -43.01 16.60
N LYS A 5 18.71 -44.01 15.70
CA LYS A 5 18.75 -43.81 14.24
C LYS A 5 17.41 -43.30 13.69
N PHE A 6 16.29 -43.80 14.21
CA PHE A 6 14.95 -43.33 13.83
C PHE A 6 14.66 -41.88 14.26
N ARG A 7 15.16 -41.45 15.43
CA ARG A 7 15.02 -40.06 15.88
C ARG A 7 15.85 -39.10 15.02
N ALA A 8 17.08 -39.48 14.67
CA ALA A 8 17.93 -38.70 13.76
C ALA A 8 17.33 -38.59 12.36
N ALA A 9 16.78 -39.68 11.81
CA ALA A 9 16.10 -39.66 10.51
C ALA A 9 14.87 -38.76 10.50
N ARG A 10 14.06 -38.76 11.57
CA ARG A 10 12.91 -37.85 11.71
C ARG A 10 13.32 -36.38 11.82
N ALA A 11 14.41 -36.08 12.54
CA ALA A 11 14.94 -34.72 12.64
C ALA A 11 15.48 -34.21 11.29
N LEU A 12 16.15 -35.07 10.52
CA LEU A 12 16.62 -34.75 9.17
C LEU A 12 15.46 -34.54 8.19
N LEU A 13 14.42 -35.38 8.24
CA LEU A 13 13.22 -35.19 7.43
C LEU A 13 12.46 -33.91 7.79
N ALA A 14 12.32 -33.60 9.08
CA ALA A 14 11.68 -32.36 9.52
C ALA A 14 12.48 -31.12 9.09
N GLY A 15 13.82 -31.17 9.21
CA GLY A 15 14.71 -30.10 8.75
C GLY A 15 14.66 -29.92 7.23
N ALA A 16 14.72 -31.00 6.46
CA ALA A 16 14.64 -30.95 5.00
C ALA A 16 13.30 -30.37 4.52
N SER A 17 12.18 -30.80 5.13
CA SER A 17 10.85 -30.25 4.82
C SER A 17 10.77 -28.75 5.10
N ALA A 18 11.34 -28.27 6.21
CA ALA A 18 11.35 -26.84 6.54
C ALA A 18 12.15 -26.00 5.52
N LEU A 19 13.27 -26.52 5.00
CA LEU A 19 14.04 -25.85 3.94
C LEU A 19 13.27 -25.76 2.62
N PHE A 20 12.49 -26.79 2.25
CA PHE A 20 11.65 -26.75 1.05
C PHE A 20 10.56 -25.68 1.14
N PHE A 21 9.95 -25.46 2.31
CA PHE A 21 8.94 -24.40 2.51
C PHE A 21 9.51 -22.98 2.47
N LEU A 22 10.79 -22.79 2.80
CA LEU A 22 11.44 -21.47 2.71
C LEU A 22 11.71 -21.06 1.26
N THR A 23 11.86 -22.02 0.34
CA THR A 23 12.09 -21.74 -1.10
C THR A 23 10.82 -21.43 -1.90
N SER A 24 9.62 -21.70 -1.35
CA SER A 24 8.35 -21.46 -2.06
C SER A 24 7.78 -20.05 -1.88
N CYS A 25 8.41 -19.20 -1.07
CA CYS A 25 7.99 -17.80 -0.94
C CYS A 25 8.77 -16.96 -1.96
N THR A 26 8.25 -16.83 -3.18
CA THR A 26 8.87 -15.97 -4.19
C THR A 26 8.87 -14.53 -3.71
N GLN A 27 9.81 -13.71 -4.20
CA GLN A 27 9.85 -12.29 -3.87
C GLN A 27 8.52 -11.59 -4.24
N GLU A 28 7.82 -12.06 -5.27
CA GLU A 28 6.49 -11.60 -5.64
C GLU A 28 5.41 -12.02 -4.62
N GLN A 29 5.46 -13.24 -4.09
CA GLN A 29 4.55 -13.69 -3.03
C GLN A 29 4.79 -12.93 -1.71
N GLN A 30 6.05 -12.67 -1.37
CA GLN A 30 6.43 -11.84 -0.22
C GLN A 30 5.96 -10.39 -0.40
N ASN A 31 6.10 -9.83 -1.61
CA ASN A 31 5.61 -8.50 -1.95
C ASN A 31 4.08 -8.42 -1.92
N LYS A 32 3.37 -9.48 -2.34
CA LYS A 32 1.91 -9.58 -2.22
C LYS A 32 1.50 -9.60 -0.76
N ILE A 33 2.11 -10.43 0.08
CA ILE A 33 1.83 -10.45 1.53
C ILE A 33 2.11 -9.07 2.15
N SER A 34 3.25 -8.46 1.81
CA SER A 34 3.59 -7.12 2.28
C SER A 34 2.56 -6.07 1.84
N ARG A 35 2.00 -6.16 0.62
CA ARG A 35 0.98 -5.23 0.09
C ARG A 35 -0.47 -5.58 0.43
N ASP A 36 -0.76 -6.82 0.78
CA ASP A 36 -2.08 -7.23 1.26
C ASP A 36 -2.25 -6.87 2.73
N ILE A 37 -1.16 -6.97 3.51
CA ILE A 37 -1.09 -6.45 4.88
C ILE A 37 -0.99 -4.91 4.85
N GLN A 38 -0.25 -4.36 3.90
CA GLN A 38 -0.19 -2.92 3.62
C GLN A 38 -1.13 -2.58 2.46
N ASN A 39 -2.45 -2.52 2.74
CA ASN A 39 -3.26 -1.50 2.06
C ASN A 39 -2.40 -0.22 2.02
N TRP A 40 -2.32 0.50 0.90
CA TRP A 40 -1.40 1.64 0.74
C TRP A 40 -1.82 2.83 1.64
N THR A 41 -1.69 2.64 2.95
CA THR A 41 -2.06 3.49 4.07
C THR A 41 -0.76 3.96 4.67
N GLY A 42 -0.10 4.87 3.96
CA GLY A 42 0.83 5.76 4.61
C GLY A 42 0.00 6.54 5.62
N THR A 43 0.12 6.20 6.90
CA THR A 43 -0.43 7.05 7.97
C THR A 43 0.25 8.40 7.79
N ASN A 44 -0.49 9.51 7.69
CA ASN A 44 0.06 10.83 7.28
C ASN A 44 0.45 10.93 5.79
N GLY A 45 -0.35 10.34 4.89
CA GLY A 45 -0.13 10.43 3.45
C GLY A 45 -0.39 11.81 2.85
N VAL A 46 0.34 12.12 1.79
CA VAL A 46 0.23 13.32 0.96
C VAL A 46 0.02 12.92 -0.48
N LEU A 47 -0.96 13.54 -1.13
CA LEU A 47 -1.18 13.42 -2.57
C LEU A 47 -0.98 14.77 -3.24
N GLU A 48 -0.13 14.80 -4.25
CA GLU A 48 0.11 15.99 -5.08
C GLU A 48 -0.28 15.69 -6.52
N VAL A 49 -0.97 16.63 -7.16
CA VAL A 49 -1.28 16.59 -8.59
C VAL A 49 -0.43 17.62 -9.31
N TYR A 50 0.21 17.21 -10.40
CA TYR A 50 1.17 17.99 -11.17
C TYR A 50 0.63 18.38 -12.54
N ALA A 51 0.87 19.63 -12.93
CA ALA A 51 0.70 20.12 -14.30
C ALA A 51 2.05 20.63 -14.80
N GLY A 52 2.79 19.76 -15.49
CA GLY A 52 4.19 20.03 -15.84
C GLY A 52 5.07 20.06 -14.60
N ASP A 53 5.74 21.19 -14.37
CA ASP A 53 6.66 21.45 -13.25
C ASP A 53 5.97 22.01 -12.00
N LYS A 54 4.64 22.17 -12.02
CA LYS A 54 3.88 22.81 -10.93
C LYS A 54 2.96 21.85 -10.23
N VAL A 55 2.94 21.90 -8.90
CA VAL A 55 1.87 21.33 -8.08
C VAL A 55 0.65 22.22 -8.24
N VAL A 56 -0.48 21.65 -8.65
CA VAL A 56 -1.76 22.37 -8.86
C VAL A 56 -2.82 22.01 -7.83
N ARG A 57 -2.60 20.91 -7.09
CA ARG A 57 -3.48 20.47 -6.01
C ARG A 57 -2.72 19.58 -5.06
N ARG A 58 -2.96 19.74 -3.76
CA ARG A 58 -2.42 18.88 -2.73
C ARG A 58 -3.48 18.50 -1.70
N PHE A 59 -3.44 17.25 -1.26
CA PHE A 59 -4.22 16.75 -0.13
C PHE A 59 -3.27 16.18 0.92
N LEU A 60 -3.44 16.60 2.17
CA LEU A 60 -2.63 16.21 3.31
C LEU A 60 -3.39 15.26 4.22
N LYS A 61 -2.68 14.60 5.15
CA LYS A 61 -3.26 13.76 6.20
C LYS A 61 -4.22 12.68 5.65
N ILE A 62 -3.82 12.07 4.54
CA ILE A 62 -4.54 10.94 3.95
C ILE A 62 -4.21 9.70 4.77
N ASP A 63 -5.23 9.03 5.30
CA ASP A 63 -5.05 7.78 6.05
C ASP A 63 -4.87 6.59 5.11
N LYS A 64 -5.62 6.60 3.99
CA LYS A 64 -5.67 5.51 3.02
C LYS A 64 -6.02 6.02 1.63
N LEU A 65 -5.30 5.50 0.64
CA LEU A 65 -5.69 5.57 -0.76
C LEU A 65 -6.21 4.19 -1.20
N SER A 66 -7.44 4.13 -1.68
CA SER A 66 -8.13 2.88 -2.04
C SER A 66 -8.37 2.81 -3.54
N THR A 67 -8.32 1.62 -4.12
CA THR A 67 -8.78 1.40 -5.49
C THR A 67 -10.30 1.24 -5.51
N GLY A 68 -10.99 1.90 -6.43
CA GLY A 68 -12.42 1.71 -6.63
C GLY A 68 -12.76 0.26 -6.96
N MET A 69 -13.85 -0.28 -6.42
CA MET A 69 -14.31 -1.65 -6.72
C MET A 69 -15.71 -1.58 -7.29
N GLY A 70 -15.99 -2.37 -8.33
CA GLY A 70 -17.35 -2.50 -8.85
C GLY A 70 -18.26 -3.26 -7.90
N THR A 71 -19.47 -2.76 -7.70
CA THR A 71 -20.47 -3.37 -6.79
C THR A 71 -20.89 -4.76 -7.26
N ASP A 72 -21.10 -4.95 -8.56
CA ASP A 72 -21.68 -6.19 -9.10
C ASP A 72 -20.63 -7.23 -9.51
N ASP A 73 -19.51 -6.76 -10.08
CA ASP A 73 -18.46 -7.63 -10.63
C ASP A 73 -17.27 -7.83 -9.70
N ASN A 74 -17.20 -7.05 -8.60
CA ASN A 74 -16.09 -7.01 -7.66
C ASN A 74 -14.72 -6.82 -8.36
N LYS A 75 -14.71 -6.14 -9.51
CA LYS A 75 -13.49 -5.84 -10.26
C LYS A 75 -12.93 -4.48 -9.90
N PRO A 76 -11.60 -4.31 -9.90
CA PRO A 76 -10.97 -3.02 -9.68
C PRO A 76 -11.34 -2.03 -10.79
N ARG A 77 -11.59 -0.79 -10.40
CA ARG A 77 -11.88 0.34 -11.27
C ARG A 77 -10.60 1.15 -11.49
N PRO A 78 -10.42 1.78 -12.66
CA PRO A 78 -9.19 2.49 -13.00
C PRO A 78 -9.16 3.90 -12.38
N TYR A 79 -9.49 3.98 -11.10
CA TYR A 79 -9.39 5.18 -10.31
C TYR A 79 -9.12 4.80 -8.85
N ARG A 80 -8.50 5.73 -8.14
CA ARG A 80 -8.28 5.63 -6.70
C ARG A 80 -9.01 6.75 -5.99
N TYR A 81 -9.40 6.49 -4.76
CA TYR A 81 -10.11 7.46 -3.93
C TYR A 81 -9.55 7.49 -2.52
N GLY A 82 -9.72 8.63 -1.86
CA GLY A 82 -9.25 8.84 -0.50
C GLY A 82 -9.94 10.01 0.16
N TYR A 83 -9.58 10.22 1.42
CA TYR A 83 -10.01 11.37 2.20
C TYR A 83 -8.79 12.06 2.78
N GLY A 84 -8.68 13.38 2.58
CA GLY A 84 -7.55 14.18 3.04
C GLY A 84 -7.94 15.64 3.20
N VAL A 85 -7.12 16.40 3.93
CA VAL A 85 -7.29 17.86 4.07
C VAL A 85 -6.82 18.52 2.78
N LEU A 86 -7.67 19.35 2.16
CA LEU A 86 -7.28 20.13 1.00
C LEU A 86 -6.33 21.27 1.44
N ASP A 87 -5.09 21.25 0.94
CA ASP A 87 -4.12 22.33 1.08
C ASP A 87 -4.40 23.36 -0.01
N GLU A 88 -5.16 24.41 0.33
CA GLU A 88 -5.74 25.37 -0.63
C GLU A 88 -4.69 26.34 -1.16
N ASN A 89 -3.70 26.70 -0.34
CA ASN A 89 -2.64 27.65 -0.68
C ASN A 89 -1.31 26.97 -1.04
N LEU A 90 -1.26 25.63 -1.01
CA LEU A 90 -0.12 24.78 -1.34
C LEU A 90 1.09 24.98 -0.42
N ASN A 91 0.88 25.38 0.83
CA ASN A 91 1.95 25.64 1.82
C ASN A 91 2.42 24.39 2.59
N PHE A 92 1.83 23.21 2.32
CA PHE A 92 2.15 21.94 2.99
C PHE A 92 1.74 21.90 4.48
N VAL A 93 0.82 22.78 4.90
CA VAL A 93 0.28 22.87 6.26
C VAL A 93 -1.23 22.70 6.18
N ALA A 94 -1.80 21.93 7.12
CA ALA A 94 -3.25 21.87 7.26
C ALA A 94 -3.71 23.11 8.06
N ASP A 95 -4.08 24.19 7.36
CA ASP A 95 -4.39 25.48 7.95
C ASP A 95 -5.76 25.49 8.67
N PRO A 96 -5.96 26.36 9.68
CA PRO A 96 -7.26 26.52 10.32
C PRO A 96 -8.34 26.95 9.32
N GLY A 97 -9.29 26.07 9.05
CA GLY A 97 -10.39 26.32 8.10
C GLY A 97 -10.38 25.36 6.90
N GLU A 98 -9.23 24.77 6.58
CA GLU A 98 -9.13 23.72 5.59
C GLU A 98 -9.82 22.44 6.07
N LYS A 99 -10.56 21.80 5.15
CA LYS A 99 -11.43 20.67 5.50
C LYS A 99 -10.94 19.37 4.90
N LYS A 100 -11.20 18.27 5.62
CA LYS A 100 -11.08 16.92 5.08
C LYS A 100 -12.18 16.71 4.03
N VAL A 101 -11.78 16.35 2.82
CA VAL A 101 -12.66 16.13 1.67
C VAL A 101 -12.42 14.75 1.07
N TYR A 102 -13.44 14.25 0.39
CA TYR A 102 -13.33 13.11 -0.51
C TYR A 102 -12.70 13.56 -1.85
N PHE A 103 -11.84 12.72 -2.42
CA PHE A 103 -11.32 12.94 -3.76
C PHE A 103 -11.17 11.63 -4.52
N GLU A 104 -11.17 11.73 -5.85
CA GLU A 104 -10.86 10.65 -6.78
C GLU A 104 -9.77 11.10 -7.75
N ILE A 105 -8.90 10.17 -8.11
CA ILE A 105 -7.85 10.35 -9.13
C ILE A 105 -7.95 9.22 -10.14
N SER A 106 -7.85 9.58 -11.43
CA SER A 106 -7.92 8.61 -12.52
C SER A 106 -6.54 8.01 -12.78
N ASP A 107 -6.49 6.69 -12.98
CA ASP A 107 -5.25 6.02 -13.36
C ASP A 107 -4.82 6.32 -14.82
N TYR A 108 -5.70 6.93 -15.63
CA TYR A 108 -5.43 7.20 -17.05
C TYR A 108 -4.99 8.63 -17.37
N GLY A 109 -5.09 9.57 -16.43
CA GLY A 109 -4.91 10.99 -16.78
C GLY A 109 -4.49 11.92 -15.64
N SER A 110 -4.49 11.45 -14.40
CA SER A 110 -4.00 12.25 -13.28
C SER A 110 -2.50 12.02 -13.12
N ASN A 111 -1.68 13.04 -13.41
CA ASN A 111 -0.27 13.01 -13.04
C ASN A 111 -0.18 13.36 -11.55
N TYR A 112 -0.04 12.34 -10.70
CA TYR A 112 0.02 12.51 -9.25
C TYR A 112 1.14 11.70 -8.61
N LEU A 113 1.59 12.18 -7.46
CA LEU A 113 2.46 11.44 -6.55
C LEU A 113 1.76 11.29 -5.21
N PHE A 114 1.69 10.05 -4.71
CA PHE A 114 1.25 9.75 -3.36
C PHE A 114 2.45 9.26 -2.55
N PHE A 115 2.71 9.90 -1.41
CA PHE A 115 3.86 9.61 -0.55
C PHE A 115 3.52 9.87 0.92
N GLU A 116 4.31 9.32 1.83
CA GLU A 116 4.17 9.56 3.27
C GLU A 116 4.89 10.86 3.64
N SER A 117 4.25 11.73 4.44
CA SER A 117 4.94 12.89 5.01
C SER A 117 5.88 12.41 6.14
N PRO A 118 7.21 12.60 6.01
CA PRO A 118 8.18 12.15 7.02
C PRO A 118 8.21 13.05 8.27
N ARG A 119 7.33 14.05 8.33
CA ARG A 119 7.21 15.04 9.40
C ARG A 119 5.76 15.15 9.84
#